data_AF-A0A945QEJ5-F1
#
_entry.id   AF-A0A945QEJ5-F1
#
_cell.length_a   1.000
_cell.length_b   1.000
_cell.length_c   1.000
_cell.angle_alpha   90.00
_cell.angle_beta   90.00
_cell.angle_gamma   90.00
#
_symmetry.space_group_name_H-M   'P 1'
#
loop_
_entity.id
_entity.type
_entity.pdbx_description
1 polymer ?
#
loop_
_entity_poly.entity_id
_entity_poly.type
_entity_poly.pdbx_seq_one_letter_code
_entity_poly.pdbx_strand_id
1 'polypeptide(L)'
;MTQCYTGRNAMIDKPGHRQTKAQTGLKPEVDGSKDSDEADNAMRRRRLLYRCSHSGTKELDALLGGFAKAHVANFDRKALDEFETILACPSPDIYNWLSKREGVPSHLDGPVMNMMLSFKLNI
;
A
#
# COMPACT_ATOMS: atom_id res chain seq x y z
N MET A 1 7.54 44.83 -12.42
CA MET A 1 6.57 45.95 -12.35
C MET A 1 5.23 45.36 -12.77
N THR A 2 4.17 45.27 -11.97
CA THR A 2 3.79 45.96 -10.74
C THR A 2 2.64 45.14 -10.13
N GLN A 3 2.55 45.12 -8.80
CA GLN A 3 1.37 44.66 -8.07
C GLN A 3 0.12 45.42 -8.54
N CYS A 4 -1.02 44.74 -8.63
CA CYS A 4 -2.33 45.40 -8.60
C CYS A 4 -3.17 44.74 -7.51
N TYR A 5 -3.07 45.29 -6.30
CA TYR A 5 -4.07 45.13 -5.25
C TYR A 5 -4.92 46.40 -5.25
N THR A 6 -6.23 46.27 -5.47
CA THR A 6 -7.21 47.26 -5.00
C THR A 6 -8.62 46.68 -4.99
N GLY A 7 -9.37 47.01 -3.93
CA GLY A 7 -10.82 46.82 -3.80
C GLY A 7 -11.16 45.83 -2.69
N ARG A 8 -11.19 46.20 -1.41
CA ARG A 8 -12.15 47.09 -0.71
C ARG A 8 -13.60 46.65 -0.96
N ASN A 9 -14.18 45.89 -0.02
CA ASN A 9 -15.62 45.90 0.16
C ASN A 9 -15.99 45.74 1.65
N ALA A 10 -16.95 46.57 2.06
CA ALA A 10 -17.34 46.84 3.43
C ALA A 10 -18.50 45.94 3.88
N MET A 11 -18.42 45.50 5.14
CA MET A 11 -19.44 45.64 6.19
C MET A 11 -20.92 45.50 5.78
N ILE A 12 -21.56 44.36 6.09
CA ILE A 12 -22.96 44.31 6.56
C ILE A 12 -23.11 43.21 7.64
N ASP A 13 -23.72 43.61 8.74
CA ASP A 13 -24.04 42.92 9.99
C ASP A 13 -25.11 41.81 9.81
N LYS A 14 -25.02 40.70 10.56
CA LYS A 14 -26.04 40.26 11.56
C LYS A 14 -25.89 38.81 12.07
N PRO A 15 -26.45 38.50 13.26
CA PRO A 15 -25.95 37.49 14.18
C PRO A 15 -26.69 36.13 14.07
N GLY A 16 -26.00 35.07 14.49
CA GLY A 16 -26.57 33.72 14.54
C GLY A 16 -25.92 32.90 15.65
N HIS A 17 -26.34 33.14 16.88
CA HIS A 17 -26.09 32.22 17.99
C HIS A 17 -26.69 30.84 17.65
N ARG A 18 -25.84 29.82 17.59
CA ARG A 18 -26.26 28.47 17.96
C ARG A 18 -25.13 27.76 18.68
N GLN A 19 -25.04 28.02 19.99
CA GLN A 19 -24.39 27.09 20.91
C GLN A 19 -25.22 25.81 20.93
N THR A 20 -24.74 24.76 20.27
CA THR A 20 -25.11 23.40 20.66
C THR A 20 -23.99 22.86 21.52
N LYS A 21 -24.24 22.90 22.83
CA LYS A 21 -23.53 22.07 23.81
C LYS A 21 -23.88 20.61 23.50
N ALA A 22 -22.94 19.86 22.96
CA ALA A 22 -22.92 18.41 23.00
C ALA A 22 -21.67 18.06 23.82
N GLN A 23 -21.83 17.99 25.14
CA GLN A 23 -22.05 16.72 25.83
C GLN A 23 -20.83 15.83 25.71
N THR A 24 -19.92 16.07 26.65
CA THR A 24 -19.07 15.09 27.31
C THR A 24 -19.69 13.70 27.33
N GLY A 25 -18.86 12.72 26.99
CA GLY A 25 -18.99 11.37 27.50
C GLY A 25 -19.47 10.36 26.48
N LEU A 26 -18.51 9.75 25.78
CA LEU A 26 -18.37 8.31 25.69
C LEU A 26 -17.01 8.06 25.03
N LYS A 27 -16.02 7.76 25.87
CA LYS A 27 -14.76 7.21 25.42
C LYS A 27 -15.09 5.91 24.67
N PRO A 28 -14.56 5.68 23.46
CA PRO A 28 -14.33 4.31 23.07
C PRO A 28 -13.19 3.84 23.96
N GLU A 29 -13.53 3.24 25.10
CA GLU A 29 -12.64 2.28 25.75
C GLU A 29 -12.58 1.07 24.82
N VAL A 30 -11.80 1.22 23.74
CA VAL A 30 -11.44 0.11 22.86
C VAL A 30 -10.18 -0.48 23.43
N ASP A 31 -10.25 -1.79 23.66
CA ASP A 31 -9.18 -2.70 24.05
C ASP A 31 -8.05 -2.72 23.00
N GLY A 32 -7.33 -1.61 22.91
CA GLY A 32 -5.89 -1.44 23.03
C GLY A 32 -4.88 -2.23 22.20
N SER A 33 -5.20 -3.34 21.52
CA SER A 33 -4.11 -4.29 21.19
C SER A 33 -4.14 -4.94 19.79
N LYS A 34 -5.11 -4.64 18.92
CA LYS A 34 -5.21 -5.34 17.61
C LYS A 34 -5.33 -4.47 16.36
N ASP A 35 -5.80 -3.22 16.49
CA ASP A 35 -6.06 -2.36 15.33
C ASP A 35 -4.79 -1.70 14.75
N SER A 36 -3.74 -1.54 15.56
CA SER A 36 -2.49 -0.91 15.14
C SER A 36 -1.72 -1.77 14.14
N ASP A 37 -1.61 -3.08 14.40
CA ASP A 37 -0.90 -4.01 13.51
C ASP A 37 -1.62 -4.17 12.15
N GLU A 38 -2.95 -4.14 12.12
CA GLU A 38 -3.70 -4.24 10.85
C GLU A 38 -3.58 -2.96 10.02
N ALA A 39 -3.58 -1.79 10.65
CA ALA A 39 -3.31 -0.52 9.96
C ALA A 39 -1.89 -0.50 9.38
N ASP A 40 -0.90 -1.00 10.13
CA ASP A 40 0.49 -1.13 9.68
C ASP A 40 0.62 -2.13 8.52
N ASN A 41 -0.01 -3.30 8.62
CA ASN A 41 -0.05 -4.28 7.54
C ASN A 41 -0.73 -3.72 6.29
N ALA A 42 -1.83 -2.99 6.43
CA ALA A 42 -2.50 -2.32 5.30
C ALA A 42 -1.60 -1.29 4.62
N MET A 43 -0.80 -0.53 5.37
CA MET A 43 0.20 0.37 4.81
C MET A 43 1.31 -0.38 4.07
N ARG A 44 1.83 -1.49 4.64
CA ARG A 44 2.82 -2.35 3.98
C ARG A 44 2.29 -2.90 2.67
N ARG A 45 1.09 -3.50 2.66
CA ARG A 45 0.40 -4.01 1.46
C ARG A 45 0.33 -2.96 0.34
N ARG A 46 -0.06 -1.72 0.67
CA ARG A 46 -0.10 -0.60 -0.29
C ARG A 46 1.28 -0.26 -0.86
N ARG A 47 2.31 -0.19 -0.02
CA ARG A 47 3.69 0.08 -0.46
C ARG A 47 4.20 -1.02 -1.40
N LEU A 48 3.91 -2.28 -1.08
CA LEU A 48 4.33 -3.42 -1.91
C LEU A 48 3.64 -3.40 -3.28
N LEU A 49 2.32 -3.17 -3.30
CA LEU A 49 1.56 -3.01 -4.54
C LEU A 49 2.12 -1.89 -5.44
N TYR A 50 2.49 -0.77 -4.84
CA TYR A 50 3.10 0.34 -5.57
C TYR A 50 4.47 -0.06 -6.15
N ARG A 51 5.35 -0.72 -5.37
CA ARG A 51 6.66 -1.20 -5.85
C ARG A 51 6.52 -2.21 -6.99
N CYS A 52 5.59 -3.15 -6.89
CA CYS A 52 5.29 -4.10 -7.96
C CYS A 52 4.84 -3.45 -9.27
N SER A 53 4.21 -2.28 -9.20
CA SER A 53 3.72 -1.55 -10.37
C SER A 53 4.78 -0.60 -10.96
N HIS A 54 5.93 -0.45 -10.30
CA HIS A 54 7.04 0.41 -10.69
C HIS A 54 8.37 -0.37 -10.74
N SER A 55 8.32 -1.68 -10.96
CA SER A 55 9.51 -2.53 -10.98
C SER A 55 10.31 -2.38 -12.28
N GLY A 56 9.77 -1.68 -13.29
CA GLY A 56 10.54 -1.03 -14.35
C GLY A 56 10.33 -1.62 -15.75
N THR A 57 9.88 -2.87 -15.85
CA THR A 57 9.48 -3.49 -17.12
C THR A 57 7.99 -3.81 -17.08
N LYS A 58 7.26 -3.45 -18.14
CA LYS A 58 5.81 -3.66 -18.23
C LYS A 58 5.37 -5.11 -18.01
N GLU A 59 6.19 -6.08 -18.43
CA GLU A 59 5.91 -7.51 -18.29
C GLU A 59 5.99 -7.94 -16.82
N LEU A 60 7.06 -7.57 -16.13
CA LEU A 60 7.20 -7.81 -14.70
C LEU A 60 6.13 -7.07 -13.90
N ASP A 61 5.81 -5.83 -14.26
CA ASP A 61 4.77 -5.05 -13.59
C ASP A 61 3.38 -5.68 -13.76
N ALA A 62 3.08 -6.26 -14.93
CA ALA A 62 1.82 -6.97 -15.15
C ALA A 62 1.75 -8.26 -14.31
N LEU A 63 2.86 -9.01 -14.25
CA LEU A 63 2.95 -10.27 -13.51
C LEU A 63 2.91 -10.06 -11.99
N LEU A 64 3.81 -9.22 -11.46
CA LEU A 64 3.84 -8.87 -10.04
C LEU A 64 2.60 -8.08 -9.63
N GLY A 65 2.11 -7.16 -10.45
CA GLY A 65 0.92 -6.37 -10.15
C GLY A 65 -0.34 -7.21 -10.11
N GLY A 66 -0.51 -8.15 -11.06
CA GLY A 66 -1.63 -9.09 -11.06
C GLY A 66 -1.60 -10.03 -9.85
N PHE A 67 -0.44 -10.63 -9.59
CA PHE A 67 -0.22 -11.48 -8.41
C PHE A 67 -0.48 -10.71 -7.11
N ALA A 68 0.09 -9.52 -6.98
CA ALA A 68 -0.03 -8.72 -5.77
C ALA A 68 -1.49 -8.34 -5.50
N LYS A 69 -2.24 -7.92 -6.52
CA LYS A 69 -3.67 -7.60 -6.36
C LYS A 69 -4.50 -8.82 -5.93
N ALA A 70 -4.15 -10.02 -6.39
CA ALA A 70 -4.88 -11.24 -6.07
C ALA A 70 -4.54 -11.81 -4.68
N HIS A 71 -3.27 -11.72 -4.25
CA HIS A 71 -2.79 -12.45 -3.07
C HIS A 71 -2.41 -11.56 -1.87
N VAL A 72 -1.92 -10.33 -2.09
CA VAL A 72 -1.38 -9.47 -1.00
C VAL A 72 -2.45 -9.06 0.01
N ALA A 73 -3.71 -8.99 -0.41
CA ALA A 73 -4.84 -8.73 0.49
C ALA A 73 -5.01 -9.84 1.55
N ASN A 74 -4.63 -11.07 1.22
CA ASN A 74 -4.76 -12.25 2.08
C ASN A 74 -3.44 -12.65 2.77
N PHE A 75 -2.35 -11.92 2.54
CA PHE A 75 -1.07 -12.20 3.18
C PHE A 75 -1.09 -11.82 4.65
N ASP A 76 -0.65 -12.77 5.48
CA ASP A 76 -0.32 -12.54 6.88
C ASP A 76 1.07 -11.88 7.00
N ARG A 77 1.42 -11.40 8.19
CA ARG A 77 2.63 -10.63 8.46
C ARG A 77 3.91 -11.30 7.94
N LYS A 78 4.06 -12.61 8.16
CA LYS A 78 5.19 -13.41 7.65
C LYS A 78 5.27 -13.43 6.12
N ALA A 79 4.13 -13.59 5.45
CA ALA A 79 4.07 -13.58 3.99
C ALA A 79 4.36 -12.18 3.43
N LEU A 80 3.97 -11.11 4.13
CA LEU A 80 4.36 -9.75 3.78
C LEU A 80 5.88 -9.54 3.93
N ASP A 81 6.49 -10.04 5.00
CA ASP A 81 7.95 -9.93 5.21
C ASP A 81 8.75 -10.72 4.14
N GLU A 82 8.30 -11.94 3.78
CA GLU A 82 8.86 -12.71 2.67
C GLU A 82 8.74 -11.95 1.34
N PHE A 83 7.55 -11.39 1.08
CA PHE A 83 7.30 -10.65 -0.15
C PHE A 83 8.12 -9.36 -0.22
N GLU A 84 8.30 -8.66 0.91
CA GLU A 84 9.21 -7.52 1.03
C GLU A 84 10.65 -7.88 0.70
N THR A 85 11.10 -9.06 1.17
CA THR A 85 12.45 -9.56 0.90
C THR A 85 12.65 -9.85 -0.59
N ILE A 86 11.67 -10.49 -1.23
CA ILE A 86 11.70 -10.75 -2.68
C ILE A 86 11.73 -9.42 -3.47
N LEU A 87 10.90 -8.45 -3.09
CA LEU A 87 10.85 -7.13 -3.74
C LEU A 87 12.04 -6.21 -3.39
N ALA A 88 12.89 -6.60 -2.43
CA ALA A 88 14.16 -5.93 -2.18
C ALA A 88 15.23 -6.30 -3.21
N CYS A 89 15.04 -7.42 -3.94
CA CYS A 89 15.94 -7.83 -5.00
C CYS A 89 15.81 -6.96 -6.27
N PRO A 90 16.83 -6.94 -7.13
CA PRO A 90 16.76 -6.27 -8.42
C PRO A 90 15.66 -6.84 -9.31
N SER A 91 14.91 -5.98 -9.98
CA SER A 91 13.82 -6.36 -10.90
C SER A 91 14.22 -7.39 -11.97
N PRO A 92 15.40 -7.30 -12.61
CA PRO A 92 15.84 -8.31 -13.59
C PRO A 92 15.96 -9.71 -12.99
N ASP A 93 16.46 -9.82 -11.76
CA ASP A 93 16.66 -11.10 -11.07
C ASP A 93 15.30 -11.72 -10.72
N ILE A 94 14.38 -10.90 -10.19
CA ILE A 94 13.00 -11.32 -9.91
C ILE A 94 12.35 -11.86 -11.19
N TYR A 95 12.49 -11.16 -12.31
CA TYR A 95 11.96 -11.60 -13.59
C TYR A 95 12.59 -12.93 -14.06
N ASN A 96 13.90 -13.11 -13.90
CA ASN A 96 14.60 -14.34 -14.28
C ASN A 96 14.11 -15.55 -13.48
N TRP A 97 13.89 -15.38 -12.17
CA TRP A 97 13.35 -16.43 -11.31
C TRP A 97 11.91 -16.79 -11.68
N LEU A 98 11.05 -15.79 -11.87
CA LEU A 98 9.65 -16.00 -12.25
C LEU A 98 9.50 -16.63 -13.64
N SER A 99 10.40 -16.28 -14.55
CA SER A 99 10.50 -16.88 -15.89
C SER A 99 11.19 -18.25 -15.88
N LYS A 100 11.63 -18.75 -14.71
CA LYS A 100 12.40 -20.00 -14.54
C LYS A 100 13.68 -20.06 -15.38
N ARG A 101 14.25 -18.90 -15.73
CA ARG A 101 15.53 -18.78 -16.43
C ARG A 101 16.70 -19.05 -15.48
N GLU A 102 16.53 -18.65 -14.23
CA GLU A 102 17.47 -18.90 -13.14
C GLU A 102 16.78 -19.62 -11.99
N GLY A 103 17.57 -20.32 -11.18
CA GLY A 103 17.09 -20.95 -9.95
C GLY A 103 16.84 -19.90 -8.86
N VAL A 104 15.76 -20.09 -8.10
CA VAL A 104 15.50 -19.29 -6.90
C VAL A 104 16.59 -19.58 -5.87
N PRO A 105 17.22 -18.55 -5.29
CA PRO A 105 18.20 -18.78 -4.23
C PRO A 105 17.50 -19.29 -2.96
N SER A 106 18.17 -20.16 -2.21
CA SER A 106 17.57 -20.86 -1.06
C SER A 106 17.01 -19.96 0.05
N HIS A 107 17.48 -18.71 0.16
CA HIS A 107 16.97 -17.74 1.13
C HIS A 107 15.64 -17.09 0.70
N LEU A 108 15.24 -17.21 -0.57
CA LEU A 108 13.95 -16.77 -1.12
C LEU A 108 13.03 -17.94 -1.45
N ASP A 109 13.49 -19.18 -1.24
CA ASP A 109 12.69 -20.38 -1.46
C ASP A 109 11.67 -20.52 -0.33
N GLY A 110 10.58 -19.76 -0.46
CA GLY A 110 9.49 -19.68 0.50
C GLY A 110 8.12 -19.95 -0.13
N PRO A 111 7.07 -20.06 0.71
CA PRO A 111 5.71 -20.23 0.24
C PRO A 111 5.26 -19.10 -0.69
N VAL A 112 5.66 -17.85 -0.42
CA VAL A 112 5.32 -16.71 -1.28
C VAL A 112 5.94 -16.83 -2.67
N MET A 113 7.21 -17.24 -2.74
CA MET A 113 7.91 -17.42 -4.01
C MET A 113 7.30 -18.56 -4.84
N ASN A 114 6.95 -19.67 -4.19
CA ASN A 114 6.26 -20.78 -4.83
C ASN A 114 4.85 -20.39 -5.35
N MET A 115 4.14 -19.53 -4.61
CA MET A 115 2.87 -18.97 -5.08
C MET A 115 3.05 -18.10 -6.33
N MET A 116 4.09 -17.27 -6.40
CA MET A 116 4.38 -16.47 -7.59
C MET A 116 4.75 -17.33 -8.80
N LEU A 117 5.58 -18.36 -8.62
CA LEU A 117 6.00 -19.27 -9.69
C LEU A 117 4.81 -20.08 -10.25
N SER A 118 3.82 -20.35 -9.41
CA SER A 118 2.60 -21.07 -9.78
C SER A 118 1.54 -20.14 -10.38
N PHE A 119 1.68 -18.83 -10.22
CA PHE A 119 0.74 -17.85 -10.72
C PHE A 119 0.84 -17.75 -12.24
N LYS A 120 -0.17 -18.27 -12.92
CA LYS A 120 -0.35 -18.09 -14.36
C LYS A 120 -1.25 -16.88 -14.60
N LEU A 121 -0.71 -15.86 -15.25
CA LEU A 121 -1.54 -14.86 -15.88
C LEU A 121 -2.22 -15.49 -17.11
N ASN A 122 -3.54 -15.62 -17.06
CA ASN A 122 -4.33 -15.78 -18.29
C ASN A 122 -4.41 -14.38 -18.94
N ILE A 123 -3.47 -14.10 -19.84
CA ILE A 123 -3.45 -12.88 -20.68
C ILE A 123 -3.98 -13.26 -22.05
#